data_AF-A0A847HAP6-F1
#
_entry.id   AF-A0A847HAP6-F1
#
_cell.length_a   1.000
_cell.length_b   1.000
_cell.length_c   1.000
_cell.angle_alpha   90.00
_cell.angle_beta   90.00
_cell.angle_gamma   90.00
#
_symmetry.space_group_name_H-M   'P 1'
#
loop_
_entity.id
_entity.type
_entity.pdbx_description
1 polymer ?
#
loop_
_entity_poly.entity_id
_entity_poly.type
_entity_poly.pdbx_seq_one_letter_code
_entity_poly.pdbx_strand_id
1 'polypeptide(L)'
;MTPANPSLPIISLRKLVHGPGREEEIVRLRQVTHEIGFFYLADHGVPLSFQHEMIDVAKEFFALPKEQKYEISNLANPHYRGYAELGDERTQGLVDWREQIDYGADLPAATKGLDTHPWRILQGPNPWPSAIPRMKDLVTRWQEDLGEVGMTLLRAWAESLGQERTFFDAAFEDSYPTMKLAHYPGHDGSESGQGVGAHHDSGVLTLLLLEDGSSGLQVQTAGGWIDADPITDHFVVNIGELLEAATDGYLKATPHRVLPPAPGTSRFSVPYFLAPGLDTHFPRVTLPPELAADAPGTGADLSDQEIFDLCGRNTIKSRFRAHPETTARYHAELAASLA
;
A
#
# COMPACT_ATOMS: atom_id res chain seq x y z
N MET A 1 24.55 28.65 1.42
CA MET A 1 23.89 27.43 1.92
C MET A 1 22.63 27.27 1.11
N THR A 2 22.59 26.31 0.19
CA THR A 2 21.34 25.88 -0.44
C THR A 2 20.40 25.45 0.70
N PRO A 3 19.13 25.89 0.74
CA PRO A 3 18.20 25.37 1.72
C PRO A 3 18.18 23.85 1.62
N ALA A 4 18.25 23.15 2.75
CA ALA A 4 18.10 21.71 2.77
C ALA A 4 16.76 21.38 2.11
N ASN A 5 16.76 20.49 1.12
CA ASN A 5 15.51 20.02 0.54
C ASN A 5 14.70 19.37 1.65
N PRO A 6 13.39 19.69 1.76
CA PRO A 6 12.52 19.04 2.74
C PRO A 6 12.53 17.53 2.50
N SER A 7 12.76 16.75 3.56
CA SER A 7 12.81 15.28 3.55
C SER A 7 11.84 14.74 4.61
N LEU A 8 11.32 13.53 4.38
CA LEU A 8 10.41 12.90 5.32
C LEU A 8 11.10 12.59 6.66
N PRO A 9 10.40 12.69 7.79
CA PRO A 9 10.95 12.31 9.08
C PRO A 9 11.31 10.82 9.15
N ILE A 10 12.28 10.47 10.01
CA ILE A 10 12.63 9.07 10.31
C ILE A 10 12.07 8.68 11.67
N ILE A 11 11.37 7.55 11.73
CA ILE A 11 10.85 6.88 12.94
C ILE A 11 11.53 5.52 13.10
N SER A 12 11.93 5.16 14.32
CA SER A 12 12.54 3.87 14.67
C SER A 12 11.50 2.91 15.23
N LEU A 13 11.24 1.78 14.56
CA LEU A 13 10.30 0.77 15.05
C LEU A 13 10.73 0.23 16.43
N ARG A 14 12.03 -0.04 16.60
CA ARG A 14 12.60 -0.50 17.87
C ARG A 14 12.26 0.45 19.02
N LYS A 15 12.39 1.76 18.82
CA LYS A 15 12.08 2.77 19.87
C LYS A 15 10.60 2.81 20.20
N LEU A 16 9.69 2.55 19.24
CA LEU A 16 8.25 2.45 19.51
C LEU A 16 7.90 1.26 20.43
N VAL A 17 8.70 0.20 20.38
CA VAL A 17 8.47 -1.01 21.19
C VAL A 17 9.09 -0.89 22.57
N HIS A 18 10.37 -0.52 22.67
CA HIS A 18 11.10 -0.54 23.94
C HIS A 18 12.33 0.37 23.98
N GLY A 19 12.82 0.61 25.19
CA GLY A 19 14.09 1.31 25.45
C GLY A 19 13.91 2.81 25.77
N PRO A 20 15.01 3.51 26.08
CA PRO A 20 14.98 4.95 26.31
C PRO A 20 14.49 5.71 25.07
N GLY A 21 13.65 6.72 25.25
CA GLY A 21 13.11 7.52 24.14
C GLY A 21 11.79 6.98 23.55
N ARG A 22 11.21 5.91 24.12
CA ARG A 22 9.98 5.30 23.61
C ARG A 22 8.78 6.23 23.64
N GLU A 23 8.56 6.91 24.76
CA GLU A 23 7.42 7.82 24.92
C GLU A 23 7.53 8.99 23.94
N GLU A 24 8.74 9.52 23.77
CA GLU A 24 9.03 10.57 22.79
C GLU A 24 8.81 10.07 21.35
N GLU A 25 9.21 8.84 21.04
CA GLU A 25 9.01 8.27 19.70
C GLU A 25 7.53 8.00 19.39
N ILE A 26 6.73 7.57 20.39
CA ILE A 26 5.27 7.40 20.26
C ILE A 26 4.60 8.75 19.98
N VAL A 27 4.99 9.81 20.70
CA VAL A 27 4.50 11.18 20.44
C VAL A 27 4.92 11.66 19.05
N ARG A 28 6.18 11.40 18.66
CA ARG A 28 6.72 11.80 17.36
C ARG A 28 6.03 11.09 16.21
N LEU A 29 5.74 9.78 16.35
CA LEU A 29 4.96 9.02 15.39
C LEU A 29 3.63 9.72 15.13
N ARG A 30 2.87 10.02 16.19
CA ARG A 30 1.59 10.74 16.09
C ARG A 30 1.74 12.07 15.37
N GLN A 31 2.70 12.90 15.77
CA GLN A 31 2.92 14.23 15.19
C GLN A 31 3.21 14.15 13.69
N VAL A 32 4.15 13.29 13.29
CA VAL A 32 4.53 13.12 11.89
C VAL A 32 3.35 12.64 11.05
N THR A 33 2.55 11.71 11.57
CA THR A 33 1.38 11.21 10.84
C THR A 33 0.17 12.14 10.86
N HIS A 34 0.08 13.06 11.83
CA HIS A 34 -0.90 14.14 11.84
C HIS A 34 -0.52 15.28 10.89
N GLU A 35 0.77 15.59 10.77
CA GLU A 35 1.25 16.68 9.93
C GLU A 35 1.34 16.28 8.45
N ILE A 36 1.97 15.13 8.17
CA ILE A 36 2.36 14.70 6.83
C ILE A 36 1.77 13.34 6.45
N GLY A 37 1.57 12.41 7.39
CA GLY A 37 1.06 11.08 7.06
C GLY A 37 2.08 10.14 6.38
N PHE A 38 3.33 10.59 6.19
CA PHE A 38 4.45 9.83 5.59
C PHE A 38 5.73 9.95 6.42
N PHE A 39 6.52 8.89 6.46
CA PHE A 39 7.83 8.85 7.11
C PHE A 39 8.70 7.69 6.61
N TYR A 40 10.00 7.73 6.90
CA TYR A 40 10.88 6.57 6.77
C TYR A 40 10.89 5.77 8.07
N LEU A 41 10.73 4.46 7.98
CA LEU A 41 10.83 3.53 9.10
C LEU A 41 12.22 2.91 9.14
N ALA A 42 12.92 3.08 10.26
CA ALA A 42 14.20 2.46 10.57
C ALA A 42 14.06 1.37 11.64
N ASP A 43 15.11 0.57 11.85
CA ASP A 43 15.19 -0.45 12.91
C ASP A 43 14.00 -1.44 12.89
N HIS A 44 13.45 -1.76 11.71
CA HIS A 44 12.24 -2.57 11.55
C HIS A 44 12.46 -4.08 11.70
N GLY A 45 13.71 -4.55 11.70
CA GLY A 45 14.05 -5.96 11.93
C GLY A 45 14.03 -6.85 10.69
N VAL A 46 13.39 -6.44 9.58
CA VAL A 46 13.51 -7.14 8.29
C VAL A 46 14.95 -7.09 7.78
N PRO A 47 15.65 -8.23 7.57
CA PRO A 47 17.05 -8.23 7.18
C PRO A 47 17.29 -7.55 5.83
N LEU A 48 18.30 -6.68 5.73
CA LEU A 48 18.67 -6.00 4.49
C LEU A 48 18.94 -6.97 3.33
N SER A 49 19.55 -8.13 3.61
CA SER A 49 19.75 -9.17 2.59
C SER A 49 18.43 -9.67 2.00
N PHE A 50 17.40 -9.81 2.82
CA PHE A 50 16.08 -10.27 2.38
C PHE A 50 15.33 -9.19 1.58
N GLN A 51 15.50 -7.91 1.95
CA GLN A 51 15.00 -6.78 1.16
C GLN A 51 15.62 -6.79 -0.25
N HIS A 52 16.94 -7.02 -0.37
CA HIS A 52 17.60 -7.17 -1.66
C HIS A 52 17.10 -8.38 -2.44
N GLU A 53 16.89 -9.54 -1.78
CA GLU A 53 16.32 -10.73 -2.44
C GLU A 53 14.94 -10.47 -3.06
N MET A 54 14.11 -9.62 -2.42
CA MET A 54 12.81 -9.22 -2.96
C MET A 54 12.92 -8.30 -4.19
N ILE A 55 13.87 -7.37 -4.19
CA ILE A 55 14.15 -6.56 -5.38
C ILE A 55 14.70 -7.43 -6.52
N ASP A 56 15.61 -8.35 -6.20
CA ASP A 56 16.24 -9.24 -7.18
C ASP A 56 15.24 -10.21 -7.80
N VAL A 57 14.30 -10.77 -7.03
CA VAL A 57 13.25 -11.63 -7.61
C VAL A 57 12.28 -10.84 -8.48
N ALA A 58 12.03 -9.56 -8.18
CA ALA A 58 11.28 -8.67 -9.06
C ALA A 58 12.02 -8.47 -10.39
N LYS A 59 13.30 -8.13 -10.33
CA LYS A 59 14.17 -7.97 -11.51
C LYS A 59 14.21 -9.23 -12.36
N GLU A 60 14.36 -10.39 -11.73
CA GLU A 60 14.35 -11.69 -12.40
C GLU A 60 13.03 -11.90 -13.16
N PHE A 61 11.88 -11.65 -12.52
CA PHE A 61 10.57 -11.79 -13.17
C PHE A 61 10.39 -10.83 -14.34
N PHE A 62 10.68 -9.54 -14.15
CA PHE A 62 10.43 -8.54 -15.20
C PHE A 62 11.38 -8.66 -16.39
N ALA A 63 12.52 -9.35 -16.21
CA ALA A 63 13.43 -9.72 -17.28
C ALA A 63 12.99 -10.96 -18.10
N LEU A 64 11.96 -11.69 -17.66
CA LEU A 64 11.45 -12.85 -18.40
C LEU A 64 10.84 -12.45 -19.76
N PRO A 65 10.87 -13.36 -20.76
CA PRO A 65 10.08 -13.23 -21.99
C PRO A 65 8.61 -12.95 -21.70
N LYS A 66 7.97 -12.17 -22.58
CA LYS A 66 6.57 -11.76 -22.45
C LYS A 66 5.67 -12.97 -22.19
N GLU A 67 5.83 -14.04 -22.93
CA GLU A 67 5.01 -15.25 -22.83
C GLU A 67 5.05 -15.89 -21.44
N GLN A 68 6.20 -15.83 -20.75
CA GLN A 68 6.34 -16.37 -19.39
C GLN A 68 5.73 -15.44 -18.35
N LYS A 69 5.81 -14.11 -18.53
CA LYS A 69 5.11 -13.16 -17.64
C LYS A 69 3.59 -13.32 -17.72
N TYR A 70 3.05 -13.61 -18.89
CA TYR A 70 1.61 -13.81 -19.11
C TYR A 70 1.06 -15.12 -18.55
N GLU A 71 1.92 -16.08 -18.17
CA GLU A 71 1.48 -17.29 -17.45
C GLU A 71 0.62 -16.95 -16.23
N ILE A 72 0.96 -15.84 -15.56
CA ILE A 72 0.28 -15.37 -14.36
C ILE A 72 -0.55 -14.11 -14.61
N SER A 73 -1.03 -13.85 -15.83
CA SER A 73 -1.79 -12.64 -16.15
C SER A 73 -3.00 -12.43 -15.24
N ASN A 74 -3.18 -11.20 -14.74
CA ASN A 74 -4.33 -10.80 -13.92
C ASN A 74 -5.67 -10.92 -14.68
N LEU A 75 -5.66 -10.82 -16.02
CA LEU A 75 -6.83 -11.00 -16.87
C LEU A 75 -7.36 -12.44 -16.86
N ALA A 76 -6.55 -13.40 -16.38
CA ALA A 76 -6.93 -14.80 -16.23
C ALA A 76 -7.34 -15.15 -14.78
N ASN A 77 -7.30 -14.20 -13.85
CA ASN A 77 -7.57 -14.43 -12.44
C ASN A 77 -8.76 -13.58 -11.95
N PRO A 78 -9.90 -14.19 -11.56
CA PRO A 78 -11.08 -13.45 -11.12
C PRO A 78 -10.89 -12.73 -9.77
N HIS A 79 -9.78 -12.95 -9.08
CA HIS A 79 -9.48 -12.36 -7.76
C HIS A 79 -8.53 -11.16 -7.87
N TYR A 80 -8.32 -10.62 -9.08
CA TYR A 80 -7.45 -9.46 -9.35
C TYR A 80 -5.99 -9.67 -8.94
N ARG A 81 -5.47 -10.91 -9.06
CA ARG A 81 -4.09 -11.28 -8.75
C ARG A 81 -3.30 -11.60 -10.00
N GLY A 82 -2.01 -11.32 -9.99
CA GLY A 82 -1.09 -11.68 -11.07
C GLY A 82 -0.53 -10.46 -11.82
N TYR A 83 0.09 -10.76 -12.95
CA TYR A 83 0.82 -9.79 -13.77
C TYR A 83 -0.14 -8.87 -14.55
N ALA A 84 0.08 -7.57 -14.42
CA ALA A 84 -0.50 -6.51 -15.23
C ALA A 84 0.60 -5.90 -16.11
N GLU A 85 0.38 -5.84 -17.42
CA GLU A 85 1.36 -5.30 -18.36
C GLU A 85 1.45 -3.77 -18.30
N LEU A 86 2.50 -3.24 -18.91
CA LEU A 86 2.73 -1.81 -18.96
C LEU A 86 1.52 -1.09 -19.58
N GLY A 87 0.90 -0.24 -18.78
CA GLY A 87 -0.24 0.57 -19.18
C GLY A 87 -1.62 -0.05 -18.98
N ASP A 88 -1.72 -1.20 -18.34
CA ASP A 88 -3.00 -1.82 -17.96
C ASP A 88 -3.73 -1.02 -16.87
N GLU A 89 -2.98 -0.42 -15.94
CA GLU A 89 -3.55 0.34 -14.84
C GLU A 89 -3.69 1.82 -15.17
N ARG A 90 -4.73 2.41 -14.57
CA ARG A 90 -5.04 3.83 -14.73
C ARG A 90 -5.21 4.49 -13.37
N THR A 91 -4.51 5.58 -13.17
CA THR A 91 -4.70 6.47 -12.02
C THR A 91 -5.16 7.84 -12.52
N GLN A 92 -6.24 8.37 -11.93
CA GLN A 92 -6.89 9.62 -12.37
C GLN A 92 -7.27 9.63 -13.87
N GLY A 93 -7.59 8.45 -14.43
CA GLY A 93 -7.99 8.28 -15.83
C GLY A 93 -6.83 8.25 -16.85
N LEU A 94 -5.60 8.53 -16.42
CA LEU A 94 -4.39 8.44 -17.22
C LEU A 94 -3.70 7.08 -17.03
N VAL A 95 -2.96 6.65 -18.04
CA VAL A 95 -2.22 5.38 -18.04
C VAL A 95 -0.98 5.49 -17.16
N ASP A 96 -0.78 4.55 -16.25
CA ASP A 96 0.38 4.48 -15.38
C ASP A 96 1.58 3.84 -16.11
N TRP A 97 2.75 4.49 -16.08
CA TRP A 97 3.99 3.96 -16.66
C TRP A 97 4.66 2.93 -15.74
N ARG A 98 3.94 1.82 -15.48
CA ARG A 98 4.45 0.65 -14.75
C ARG A 98 3.87 -0.64 -15.29
N GLU A 99 4.65 -1.70 -15.19
CA GLU A 99 4.16 -3.08 -15.15
C GLU A 99 4.27 -3.60 -13.71
N GLN A 100 3.44 -4.56 -13.32
CA GLN A 100 3.43 -5.05 -11.93
C GLN A 100 2.90 -6.47 -11.78
N ILE A 101 3.08 -7.05 -10.60
CA ILE A 101 2.41 -8.27 -10.14
C ILE A 101 1.63 -7.94 -8.88
N ASP A 102 0.32 -8.23 -8.84
CA ASP A 102 -0.51 -8.14 -7.64
C ASP A 102 -0.56 -9.49 -6.90
N TYR A 103 -0.14 -9.49 -5.64
CA TYR A 103 -0.27 -10.64 -4.74
C TYR A 103 -1.09 -10.32 -3.50
N GLY A 104 -1.75 -11.35 -2.98
CA GLY A 104 -2.56 -11.31 -1.75
C GLY A 104 -2.17 -12.39 -0.77
N ALA A 105 -2.97 -12.56 0.29
CA ALA A 105 -2.98 -13.82 1.03
C ALA A 105 -3.32 -14.99 0.07
N ASP A 106 -2.47 -16.01 0.00
CA ASP A 106 -2.65 -17.18 -0.87
C ASP A 106 -3.68 -18.14 -0.26
N LEU A 107 -4.96 -17.87 -0.51
CA LEU A 107 -6.08 -18.59 0.08
C LEU A 107 -6.94 -19.28 -1.00
N PRO A 108 -7.66 -20.37 -0.66
CA PRO A 108 -8.69 -20.89 -1.56
C PRO A 108 -9.75 -19.82 -1.87
N ALA A 109 -10.28 -19.86 -3.09
CA ALA A 109 -11.37 -18.97 -3.50
C ALA A 109 -12.55 -19.08 -2.53
N ALA A 110 -13.09 -17.94 -2.11
CA ALA A 110 -14.28 -17.93 -1.26
C ALA A 110 -15.49 -18.49 -2.03
N THR A 111 -16.21 -19.44 -1.42
CA THR A 111 -17.37 -20.11 -2.05
C THR A 111 -18.69 -19.87 -1.30
N LYS A 112 -18.66 -19.15 -0.17
CA LYS A 112 -19.81 -18.97 0.73
C LYS A 112 -20.08 -17.49 1.01
N GLY A 113 -21.37 -17.15 1.05
CA GLY A 113 -21.83 -15.81 1.44
C GLY A 113 -21.56 -14.72 0.41
N LEU A 114 -21.31 -15.06 -0.86
CA LEU A 114 -21.06 -14.08 -1.94
C LEU A 114 -22.31 -13.26 -2.30
N ASP A 115 -23.50 -13.76 -1.96
CA ASP A 115 -24.78 -13.09 -2.11
C ASP A 115 -24.96 -11.91 -1.14
N THR A 116 -24.40 -12.04 0.06
CA THR A 116 -24.50 -11.07 1.16
C THR A 116 -23.22 -10.25 1.35
N HIS A 117 -22.08 -10.85 1.02
CA HIS A 117 -20.73 -10.30 1.15
C HIS A 117 -19.98 -10.45 -0.17
N PRO A 118 -20.43 -9.77 -1.25
CA PRO A 118 -19.91 -9.97 -2.59
C PRO A 118 -18.41 -9.67 -2.72
N TRP A 119 -17.86 -8.77 -1.90
CA TRP A 119 -16.42 -8.46 -1.88
C TRP A 119 -15.52 -9.65 -1.53
N ARG A 120 -16.05 -10.75 -0.97
CA ARG A 120 -15.28 -11.98 -0.74
C ARG A 120 -14.75 -12.61 -2.03
N ILE A 121 -15.25 -12.23 -3.22
CA ILE A 121 -14.64 -12.62 -4.50
C ILE A 121 -13.17 -12.22 -4.62
N LEU A 122 -12.72 -11.26 -3.82
CA LEU A 122 -11.34 -10.80 -3.78
C LEU A 122 -10.40 -11.83 -3.13
N GLN A 123 -10.93 -12.78 -2.36
CA GLN A 123 -10.17 -13.88 -1.80
C GLN A 123 -10.02 -15.00 -2.84
N GLY A 124 -8.77 -15.40 -3.08
CA GLY A 124 -8.46 -16.54 -3.93
C GLY A 124 -6.95 -16.73 -4.10
N PRO A 125 -6.57 -17.77 -4.85
CA PRO A 125 -5.18 -18.19 -4.95
C PRO A 125 -4.37 -17.19 -5.77
N ASN A 126 -3.11 -17.02 -5.38
CA ASN A 126 -2.13 -16.28 -6.18
C ASN A 126 -1.67 -17.13 -7.38
N PRO A 127 -1.53 -16.54 -8.57
CA PRO A 127 -0.89 -17.21 -9.70
C PRO A 127 0.63 -17.12 -9.55
N TRP A 128 1.30 -18.26 -9.41
CA TRP A 128 2.75 -18.34 -9.22
C TRP A 128 3.47 -18.64 -10.54
N PRO A 129 4.53 -17.91 -10.91
CA PRO A 129 5.22 -18.11 -12.19
C PRO A 129 6.04 -19.40 -12.16
N SER A 130 5.82 -20.31 -13.12
CA SER A 130 6.56 -21.58 -13.17
C SER A 130 8.06 -21.39 -13.35
N ALA A 131 8.46 -20.30 -14.00
CA ALA A 131 9.86 -19.93 -14.24
C ALA A 131 10.61 -19.53 -12.95
N ILE A 132 9.91 -19.08 -11.90
CA ILE A 132 10.52 -18.62 -10.64
C ILE A 132 9.80 -19.27 -9.45
N PRO A 133 10.00 -20.59 -9.21
CA PRO A 133 9.31 -21.30 -8.14
C PRO A 133 9.51 -20.70 -6.74
N ARG A 134 10.69 -20.10 -6.49
CA ARG A 134 11.03 -19.44 -5.22
C ARG A 134 10.19 -18.19 -4.91
N MET A 135 9.49 -17.63 -5.89
CA MET A 135 8.65 -16.44 -5.72
C MET A 135 7.61 -16.63 -4.61
N LYS A 136 7.00 -17.83 -4.55
CA LYS A 136 5.97 -18.14 -3.55
C LYS A 136 6.48 -17.99 -2.12
N ASP A 137 7.59 -18.65 -1.82
CA ASP A 137 8.13 -18.67 -0.45
C ASP A 137 8.65 -17.29 -0.04
N LEU A 138 9.27 -16.55 -0.95
CA LEU A 138 9.73 -15.18 -0.71
C LEU A 138 8.57 -14.23 -0.43
N VAL A 139 7.53 -14.25 -1.28
CA VAL A 139 6.34 -13.41 -1.11
C VAL A 139 5.59 -13.78 0.18
N THR A 140 5.45 -15.06 0.50
CA THR A 140 4.77 -15.52 1.73
C THR A 140 5.50 -14.98 2.96
N ARG A 141 6.83 -15.19 3.04
CA ARG A 141 7.64 -14.65 4.13
C ARG A 141 7.59 -13.13 4.20
N TRP A 142 7.64 -12.44 3.06
CA TRP A 142 7.56 -10.98 3.00
C TRP A 142 6.24 -10.46 3.60
N GLN A 143 5.13 -11.13 3.31
CA GLN A 143 3.82 -10.78 3.87
C GLN A 143 3.72 -11.04 5.37
N GLU A 144 4.34 -12.11 5.86
CA GLU A 144 4.43 -12.43 7.29
C GLU A 144 5.26 -11.38 8.04
N ASP A 145 6.51 -11.15 7.60
CA ASP A 145 7.45 -10.21 8.23
C ASP A 145 6.86 -8.79 8.25
N LEU A 146 6.30 -8.31 7.13
CA LEU A 146 5.68 -6.97 7.07
C LEU A 146 4.31 -6.89 7.74
N GLY A 147 3.59 -8.00 7.87
CA GLY A 147 2.40 -8.08 8.70
C GLY A 147 2.70 -7.79 10.17
N GLU A 148 3.78 -8.38 10.70
CA GLU A 148 4.22 -8.12 12.08
C GLU A 148 4.69 -6.68 12.29
N VAL A 149 5.46 -6.12 11.35
CA VAL A 149 5.89 -4.71 11.37
C VAL A 149 4.68 -3.77 11.35
N GLY A 150 3.74 -4.02 10.43
CA GLY A 150 2.53 -3.22 10.28
C GLY A 150 1.64 -3.26 11.53
N MET A 151 1.42 -4.45 12.12
CA MET A 151 0.68 -4.58 13.38
C MET A 151 1.38 -3.89 14.55
N THR A 152 2.72 -3.91 14.59
CA THR A 152 3.49 -3.20 15.61
C THR A 152 3.30 -1.69 15.51
N LEU A 153 3.33 -1.13 14.29
CA LEU A 153 3.03 0.28 14.06
C LEU A 153 1.59 0.63 14.44
N LEU A 154 0.63 -0.22 14.08
CA LEU A 154 -0.78 0.02 14.37
C LEU A 154 -1.07 0.06 15.88
N ARG A 155 -0.43 -0.82 16.65
CA ARG A 155 -0.47 -0.80 18.11
C ARG A 155 0.20 0.44 18.70
N ALA A 156 1.27 0.92 18.08
CA ALA A 156 1.92 2.18 18.48
C ALA A 156 1.04 3.41 18.18
N TRP A 157 0.32 3.42 17.05
CA TRP A 157 -0.67 4.47 16.78
C TRP A 157 -1.82 4.45 17.76
N ALA A 158 -2.39 3.28 18.05
CA ALA A 158 -3.46 3.13 19.04
C ALA A 158 -3.06 3.78 20.38
N GLU A 159 -1.87 3.43 20.89
CA GLU A 159 -1.31 4.01 22.11
C GLU A 159 -1.09 5.53 21.99
N SER A 160 -0.55 5.98 20.86
CA SER A 160 -0.30 7.41 20.63
C SER A 160 -1.58 8.25 20.64
N LEU A 161 -2.71 7.63 20.31
CA LEU A 161 -4.05 8.21 20.28
C LEU A 161 -4.85 7.95 21.58
N GLY A 162 -4.18 7.50 22.64
CA GLY A 162 -4.77 7.26 23.96
C GLY A 162 -5.64 6.01 24.05
N GLN A 163 -5.54 5.09 23.09
CA GLN A 163 -6.24 3.80 23.12
C GLN A 163 -5.38 2.70 23.74
N GLU A 164 -6.01 1.58 24.09
CA GLU A 164 -5.30 0.34 24.40
C GLU A 164 -4.45 -0.11 23.20
N ARG A 165 -3.24 -0.63 23.46
CA ARG A 165 -2.31 -1.02 22.37
C ARG A 165 -2.96 -1.99 21.40
N THR A 166 -3.77 -2.92 21.88
CA THR A 166 -4.43 -3.97 21.08
C THR A 166 -5.78 -3.53 20.48
N PHE A 167 -6.12 -2.25 20.51
CA PHE A 167 -7.43 -1.73 20.08
C PHE A 167 -7.87 -2.20 18.68
N PHE A 168 -6.92 -2.29 17.74
CA PHE A 168 -7.19 -2.70 16.36
C PHE A 168 -7.04 -4.20 16.10
N ASP A 169 -6.47 -4.98 17.03
CA ASP A 169 -6.01 -6.36 16.75
C ASP A 169 -7.12 -7.26 16.19
N ALA A 170 -8.33 -7.16 16.74
CA ALA A 170 -9.49 -7.96 16.30
C ALA A 170 -9.86 -7.72 14.82
N ALA A 171 -9.61 -6.52 14.28
CA ALA A 171 -9.89 -6.21 12.88
C ALA A 171 -8.96 -6.95 11.89
N PHE A 172 -7.84 -7.50 12.38
CA PHE A 172 -6.81 -8.16 11.58
C PHE A 172 -6.71 -9.67 11.85
N GLU A 173 -7.61 -10.27 12.62
CA GLU A 173 -7.64 -11.73 12.81
C GLU A 173 -7.77 -12.47 11.48
N ASP A 174 -8.62 -11.96 10.57
CA ASP A 174 -8.79 -12.43 9.19
C ASP A 174 -8.23 -11.42 8.18
N SER A 175 -7.06 -10.84 8.47
CA SER A 175 -6.41 -9.81 7.64
C SER A 175 -6.37 -10.16 6.14
N TYR A 176 -6.57 -9.14 5.29
CA TYR A 176 -6.49 -9.26 3.84
C TYR A 176 -5.32 -8.42 3.29
N PRO A 177 -4.06 -8.81 3.57
CA PRO A 177 -2.93 -8.07 3.05
C PRO A 177 -2.84 -8.20 1.53
N THR A 178 -2.37 -7.14 0.89
CA THR A 178 -2.00 -7.18 -0.52
C THR A 178 -0.61 -6.60 -0.70
N MET A 179 0.04 -6.93 -1.79
CA MET A 179 1.32 -6.35 -2.15
C MET A 179 1.49 -6.30 -3.65
N LYS A 180 2.45 -5.51 -4.11
CA LYS A 180 2.87 -5.50 -5.50
C LYS A 180 4.37 -5.69 -5.61
N LEU A 181 4.81 -6.29 -6.72
CA LEU A 181 6.15 -6.09 -7.27
C LEU A 181 5.95 -5.17 -8.47
N ALA A 182 6.52 -3.97 -8.45
CA ALA A 182 6.31 -2.98 -9.51
C ALA A 182 7.63 -2.65 -10.21
N HIS A 183 7.57 -2.55 -11.54
CA HIS A 183 8.67 -2.14 -12.40
C HIS A 183 8.24 -0.95 -13.25
N TYR A 184 9.05 0.10 -13.20
CA TYR A 184 8.90 1.29 -14.02
C TYR A 184 10.00 1.23 -15.08
N PRO A 185 9.69 0.78 -16.32
CA PRO A 185 10.70 0.59 -17.35
C PRO A 185 11.23 1.93 -17.86
N GLY A 186 12.48 1.92 -18.32
CA GLY A 186 13.05 3.09 -18.99
C GLY A 186 12.30 3.41 -20.28
N HIS A 187 12.21 4.69 -20.59
CA HIS A 187 11.51 5.21 -21.76
C HIS A 187 12.44 6.08 -22.62
N ASP A 188 12.07 6.22 -23.89
CA ASP A 188 12.71 7.09 -24.90
C ASP A 188 11.94 8.41 -25.11
N GLY A 189 11.04 8.74 -24.17
CA GLY A 189 10.08 9.85 -24.26
C GLY A 189 8.65 9.41 -24.58
N SER A 190 8.40 8.11 -24.66
CA SER A 190 7.07 7.50 -24.89
C SER A 190 6.13 7.45 -23.68
N GLU A 191 6.54 8.01 -22.54
CA GLU A 191 5.77 7.96 -21.29
C GLU A 191 4.60 8.99 -21.27
N SER A 192 3.61 8.76 -20.41
CA SER A 192 2.31 9.48 -20.40
C SER A 192 2.32 10.79 -19.58
N GLY A 193 3.44 11.15 -18.98
CA GLY A 193 3.63 12.18 -17.97
C GLY A 193 3.54 11.67 -16.52
N GLN A 194 3.24 10.38 -16.29
CA GLN A 194 3.12 9.80 -14.94
C GLN A 194 3.64 8.35 -14.86
N GLY A 195 4.37 8.05 -13.79
CA GLY A 195 4.62 6.66 -13.37
C GLY A 195 3.38 6.10 -12.67
N VAL A 196 2.89 6.82 -11.67
CA VAL A 196 1.59 6.62 -11.03
C VAL A 196 1.00 7.99 -10.74
N GLY A 197 -0.26 8.22 -11.13
CA GLY A 197 -0.96 9.46 -10.84
C GLY A 197 -1.11 9.75 -9.34
N ALA A 198 -1.50 10.98 -9.00
CA ALA A 198 -1.74 11.37 -7.61
C ALA A 198 -2.94 10.59 -7.02
N HIS A 199 -2.72 9.96 -5.87
CA HIS A 199 -3.71 9.14 -5.18
C HIS A 199 -3.46 9.07 -3.67
N HIS A 200 -4.45 8.55 -2.95
CA HIS A 200 -4.29 8.00 -1.60
C HIS A 200 -4.31 6.48 -1.66
N ASP A 201 -3.73 5.85 -0.65
CA ASP A 201 -3.93 4.43 -0.43
C ASP A 201 -5.23 4.20 0.35
N SER A 202 -6.11 3.33 -0.18
CA SER A 202 -7.42 3.07 0.43
C SER A 202 -7.37 2.19 1.70
N GLY A 203 -6.20 1.66 2.05
CA GLY A 203 -6.00 0.72 3.16
C GLY A 203 -5.82 1.41 4.53
N VAL A 204 -5.17 0.70 5.46
CA VAL A 204 -4.85 1.25 6.80
C VAL A 204 -3.46 1.87 6.81
N LEU A 205 -2.47 1.13 6.32
CA LEU A 205 -1.09 1.62 6.16
C LEU A 205 -0.40 0.87 5.01
N THR A 206 0.64 1.50 4.47
CA THR A 206 1.51 0.92 3.45
C THR A 206 2.96 0.91 3.94
N LEU A 207 3.67 -0.18 3.67
CA LEU A 207 5.12 -0.36 3.86
C LEU A 207 5.74 -0.52 2.47
N LEU A 208 6.51 0.47 2.03
CA LEU A 208 7.04 0.56 0.68
C LEU A 208 8.56 0.40 0.68
N LEU A 209 9.04 -0.70 0.09
CA LEU A 209 10.45 -0.85 -0.27
C LEU A 209 10.70 -0.18 -1.61
N LEU A 210 11.68 0.72 -1.64
CA LEU A 210 12.19 1.36 -2.85
C LEU A 210 13.55 0.77 -3.18
N GLU A 211 13.83 0.51 -4.46
CA GLU A 211 15.17 0.13 -4.90
C GLU A 211 16.18 1.25 -4.61
N ASP A 212 17.32 0.90 -4.00
CA ASP A 212 18.43 1.81 -3.74
C ASP A 212 18.91 2.54 -5.00
N GLY A 213 19.10 3.85 -4.88
CA GLY A 213 19.52 4.71 -5.99
C GLY A 213 18.42 5.04 -7.01
N SER A 214 17.19 4.53 -6.83
CA SER A 214 16.03 4.98 -7.60
C SER A 214 15.52 6.35 -7.12
N SER A 215 14.66 6.98 -7.90
CA SER A 215 13.96 8.23 -7.53
C SER A 215 12.55 8.24 -8.13
N GLY A 216 11.74 9.23 -7.78
CA GLY A 216 10.47 9.52 -8.47
C GLY A 216 9.22 9.44 -7.60
N LEU A 217 9.28 8.82 -6.41
CA LEU A 217 8.18 8.94 -5.45
C LEU A 217 8.10 10.37 -4.94
N GLN A 218 6.91 10.97 -5.00
CA GLN A 218 6.65 12.30 -4.48
C GLN A 218 5.46 12.31 -3.51
N VAL A 219 5.59 13.07 -2.43
CA VAL A 219 4.59 13.22 -1.38
C VAL A 219 4.10 14.67 -1.36
N GLN A 220 2.79 14.87 -1.33
CA GLN A 220 2.19 16.20 -1.25
C GLN A 220 2.25 16.72 0.18
N THR A 221 2.94 17.84 0.40
CA THR A 221 2.95 18.55 1.69
C THR A 221 2.28 19.91 1.57
N ALA A 222 2.13 20.62 2.70
CA ALA A 222 1.70 22.02 2.71
C ALA A 222 2.64 22.94 1.90
N GLY A 223 3.91 22.56 1.74
CA GLY A 223 4.90 23.27 0.94
C GLY A 223 4.95 22.87 -0.54
N GLY A 224 4.08 21.96 -0.99
CA GLY A 224 4.12 21.37 -2.32
C GLY A 224 4.61 19.91 -2.32
N TRP A 225 4.84 19.38 -3.52
CA TRP A 225 5.41 18.04 -3.72
C TRP A 225 6.87 18.00 -3.28
N ILE A 226 7.23 17.00 -2.48
CA ILE A 226 8.61 16.71 -2.09
C ILE A 226 9.01 15.31 -2.57
N ASP A 227 10.28 15.13 -2.91
CA ASP A 227 10.81 13.82 -3.30
C ASP A 227 11.05 12.94 -2.05
N ALA A 228 10.72 11.66 -2.16
CA ALA A 228 10.93 10.66 -1.13
C ALA A 228 11.86 9.55 -1.67
N ASP A 229 13.12 9.92 -1.88
CA ASP A 229 14.16 9.02 -2.39
C ASP A 229 14.48 7.88 -1.39
N PRO A 230 14.92 6.70 -1.85
CA PRO A 230 15.27 5.58 -0.98
C PRO A 230 16.37 5.93 0.02
N ILE A 231 16.20 5.47 1.26
CA ILE A 231 17.28 5.36 2.24
C ILE A 231 17.52 3.88 2.47
N THR A 232 18.74 3.40 2.26
CA THR A 232 19.09 1.99 2.46
C THR A 232 18.63 1.51 3.85
N ASP A 233 18.05 0.31 3.90
CA ASP A 233 17.51 -0.31 5.13
C ASP A 233 16.41 0.52 5.81
N HIS A 234 15.59 1.21 5.02
CA HIS A 234 14.37 1.87 5.48
C HIS A 234 13.19 1.54 4.55
N PHE A 235 12.01 1.42 5.14
CA PHE A 235 10.76 1.47 4.39
C PHE A 235 10.23 2.91 4.36
N VAL A 236 9.62 3.32 3.26
CA VAL A 236 8.69 4.46 3.30
C VAL A 236 7.36 3.94 3.84
N VAL A 237 6.78 4.63 4.81
CA VAL A 237 5.49 4.27 5.42
C VAL A 237 4.51 5.40 5.27
N ASN A 238 3.27 5.08 4.92
CA ASN A 238 2.17 6.04 4.92
C ASN A 238 0.88 5.49 5.50
N ILE A 239 0.05 6.42 5.96
CA ILE A 239 -1.32 6.20 6.41
C ILE A 239 -2.23 6.05 5.18
N GLY A 240 -3.18 5.14 5.27
CA GLY A 240 -4.26 4.99 4.30
C GLY A 240 -5.59 5.56 4.79
N GLU A 241 -6.53 5.70 3.86
CA GLU A 241 -7.83 6.34 4.05
C GLU A 241 -8.68 5.70 5.16
N LEU A 242 -8.58 4.39 5.40
CA LEU A 242 -9.32 3.75 6.49
C LEU A 242 -8.86 4.23 7.87
N LEU A 243 -7.56 4.45 8.06
CA LEU A 243 -7.03 4.90 9.35
C LEU A 243 -7.22 6.41 9.54
N GLU A 244 -7.14 7.19 8.47
CA GLU A 244 -7.58 8.59 8.49
C GLU A 244 -9.04 8.70 8.90
N ALA A 245 -9.93 7.94 8.25
CA ALA A 245 -11.35 7.92 8.59
C ALA A 245 -11.58 7.46 10.04
N ALA A 246 -10.89 6.40 10.50
CA ALA A 246 -10.99 5.91 11.88
C ALA A 246 -10.64 6.96 12.93
N THR A 247 -9.77 7.91 12.58
CA THR A 247 -9.29 8.97 13.48
C THR A 247 -9.94 10.33 13.21
N ASP A 248 -11.05 10.34 12.48
CA ASP A 248 -11.79 11.55 12.11
C ASP A 248 -10.92 12.61 11.40
N GLY A 249 -9.99 12.15 10.56
CA GLY A 249 -9.05 12.99 9.83
C GLY A 249 -7.81 13.41 10.62
N TYR A 250 -7.67 12.98 11.89
CA TYR A 250 -6.54 13.39 12.71
C TYR A 250 -5.21 12.81 12.18
N LEU A 251 -5.15 11.53 11.80
CA LEU A 251 -4.02 11.00 11.04
C LEU A 251 -4.29 11.17 9.55
N LYS A 252 -3.32 11.64 8.76
CA LYS A 252 -3.55 12.03 7.36
C LYS A 252 -3.19 10.95 6.36
N ALA A 253 -4.13 10.58 5.50
CA ALA A 253 -3.82 9.86 4.27
C ALA A 253 -3.38 10.89 3.22
N THR A 254 -2.11 10.90 2.87
CA THR A 254 -1.54 12.01 2.09
C THR A 254 -1.42 11.67 0.62
N PRO A 255 -1.81 12.60 -0.29
CA PRO A 255 -1.64 12.38 -1.72
C PRO A 255 -0.17 12.12 -2.05
N HIS A 256 0.07 11.07 -2.80
CA HIS A 256 1.39 10.74 -3.31
C HIS A 256 1.29 10.32 -4.77
N ARG A 257 2.41 10.43 -5.49
CA ARG A 257 2.51 10.08 -6.91
C ARG A 257 3.88 9.52 -7.22
N VAL A 258 4.02 8.90 -8.38
CA VAL A 258 5.32 8.44 -8.88
C VAL A 258 5.57 9.07 -10.24
N LEU A 259 6.71 9.75 -10.38
CA LEU A 259 7.18 10.24 -11.67
C LEU A 259 7.73 9.08 -12.51
N PRO A 260 7.64 9.15 -13.84
CA PRO A 260 8.36 8.22 -14.71
C PRO A 260 9.87 8.26 -14.40
N PRO A 261 10.59 7.15 -14.54
CA PRO A 261 12.04 7.13 -14.33
C PRO A 261 12.72 8.01 -15.39
N ALA A 262 13.93 8.50 -15.12
CA ALA A 262 14.68 9.26 -16.12
C ALA A 262 14.92 8.41 -17.39
N PRO A 263 15.02 9.03 -18.59
CA PRO A 263 15.26 8.29 -19.83
C PRO A 263 16.46 7.35 -19.72
N GLY A 264 16.27 6.10 -20.14
CA GLY A 264 17.29 5.04 -20.07
C GLY A 264 17.54 4.45 -18.68
N THR A 265 16.80 4.87 -17.64
CA THR A 265 16.83 4.27 -16.30
C THR A 265 15.53 3.53 -16.03
N SER A 266 15.56 2.50 -15.20
CA SER A 266 14.36 1.86 -14.66
C SER A 266 14.43 1.83 -13.14
N ARG A 267 13.30 1.57 -12.49
CA ARG A 267 13.25 1.37 -11.05
C ARG A 267 12.27 0.29 -10.63
N PHE A 268 12.55 -0.31 -9.48
CA PHE A 268 11.69 -1.29 -8.84
C PHE A 268 11.17 -0.81 -7.48
N SER A 269 10.00 -1.28 -7.09
CA SER A 269 9.47 -1.09 -5.74
C SER A 269 8.55 -2.23 -5.32
N VAL A 270 8.49 -2.48 -4.02
CA VAL A 270 7.69 -3.57 -3.44
C VAL A 270 6.77 -3.00 -2.35
N PRO A 271 5.63 -2.36 -2.69
CA PRO A 271 4.66 -1.94 -1.70
C PRO A 271 3.93 -3.13 -1.09
N TYR A 272 3.78 -3.11 0.22
CA TYR A 272 2.91 -3.98 1.01
C TYR A 272 1.82 -3.14 1.67
N PHE A 273 0.58 -3.54 1.48
CA PHE A 273 -0.61 -2.86 1.98
C PHE A 273 -1.22 -3.72 3.08
N LEU A 274 -1.16 -3.22 4.32
CA LEU A 274 -1.84 -3.85 5.44
C LEU A 274 -3.31 -3.41 5.44
N ALA A 275 -4.21 -4.38 5.38
CA ALA A 275 -5.64 -4.13 5.40
C ALA A 275 -6.35 -5.16 6.29
N PRO A 276 -7.40 -4.75 7.02
CA PRO A 276 -8.20 -5.63 7.87
C PRO A 276 -8.97 -6.65 7.03
N GLY A 277 -9.64 -7.60 7.69
CA GLY A 277 -10.45 -8.59 7.00
C GLY A 277 -11.56 -7.97 6.16
N LEU A 278 -11.91 -8.60 5.04
CA LEU A 278 -12.85 -8.04 4.06
C LEU A 278 -14.24 -7.75 4.64
N ASP A 279 -14.70 -8.55 5.61
CA ASP A 279 -16.02 -8.36 6.26
C ASP A 279 -15.96 -7.43 7.47
N THR A 280 -14.81 -6.80 7.71
CA THR A 280 -14.58 -5.99 8.91
C THR A 280 -15.10 -4.57 8.72
N HIS A 281 -15.83 -4.10 9.73
CA HIS A 281 -16.02 -2.67 9.95
C HIS A 281 -14.83 -2.14 10.74
N PHE A 282 -14.03 -1.26 10.16
CA PHE A 282 -12.82 -0.78 10.81
C PHE A 282 -13.17 0.10 12.03
N PRO A 283 -12.59 -0.14 13.22
CA PRO A 283 -13.06 0.50 14.46
C PRO A 283 -12.71 2.00 14.48
N ARG A 284 -13.67 2.82 14.91
CA ARG A 284 -13.51 4.27 15.10
C ARG A 284 -12.79 4.57 16.41
N VAL A 285 -11.83 5.48 16.37
CA VAL A 285 -11.04 5.91 17.53
C VAL A 285 -11.79 7.01 18.27
N THR A 286 -11.96 6.86 19.59
CA THR A 286 -12.43 7.97 20.45
C THR A 286 -11.22 8.78 20.89
N LEU A 287 -10.95 9.89 20.19
CA LEU A 287 -9.79 10.74 20.47
C LEU A 287 -9.91 11.45 21.83
N PRO A 288 -8.81 11.58 22.59
CA PRO A 288 -8.72 12.51 23.71
C PRO A 288 -9.13 13.95 23.29
N PRO A 289 -9.78 14.74 24.17
CA PRO A 289 -10.31 16.06 23.79
C PRO A 289 -9.30 17.00 23.14
N GLU A 290 -8.04 16.96 23.57
CA GLU A 290 -6.96 17.75 23.02
C GLU A 290 -6.59 17.36 21.57
N LEU A 291 -6.72 16.08 21.21
CA LEU A 291 -6.47 15.61 19.84
C LEU A 291 -7.71 15.81 18.96
N ALA A 292 -8.89 15.58 19.53
CA ALA A 292 -10.17 15.76 18.83
C ALA A 292 -10.37 17.21 18.36
N ALA A 293 -9.82 18.20 19.08
CA ALA A 293 -9.89 19.61 18.69
C ALA A 293 -9.13 19.92 17.38
N ASP A 294 -8.14 19.11 17.02
CA ASP A 294 -7.31 19.24 15.82
C ASP A 294 -7.72 18.27 14.70
N ALA A 295 -8.76 17.46 14.92
CA ALA A 295 -9.32 16.57 13.92
C ALA A 295 -10.23 17.38 12.97
N PRO A 296 -9.91 17.45 11.66
CA PRO A 296 -10.70 18.25 10.71
C PRO A 296 -12.06 17.64 10.38
N GLY A 297 -12.33 16.41 10.83
CA GLY A 297 -13.43 15.58 10.37
C GLY A 297 -13.05 14.80 9.11
N THR A 298 -13.80 13.73 8.82
CA THR A 298 -13.59 12.97 7.58
C THR A 298 -13.97 13.80 6.35
N GLY A 299 -12.98 14.10 5.49
CA GLY A 299 -13.19 14.63 4.15
C GLY A 299 -13.71 13.57 3.17
N ALA A 300 -13.85 13.94 1.90
CA ALA A 300 -14.05 12.99 0.80
C ALA A 300 -12.69 12.65 0.17
N ASP A 301 -12.56 11.47 -0.45
CA ASP A 301 -11.33 11.10 -1.19
C ASP A 301 -11.04 12.08 -2.35
N LEU A 302 -9.87 11.99 -3.01
CA LEU A 302 -9.52 12.87 -4.14
C LEU A 302 -10.52 12.79 -5.33
N SER A 303 -11.43 11.82 -5.32
CA SER A 303 -12.51 11.63 -6.28
C SER A 303 -13.89 11.95 -5.72
N ASP A 304 -13.97 12.65 -4.58
CA ASP A 304 -15.18 13.02 -3.85
C ASP A 304 -16.06 11.82 -3.42
N GLN A 305 -15.47 10.65 -3.21
CA GLN A 305 -16.24 9.46 -2.86
C GLN A 305 -16.24 9.16 -1.36
N GLU A 306 -17.37 8.59 -0.93
CA GLU A 306 -17.54 8.07 0.41
C GLU A 306 -16.58 6.90 0.66
N ILE A 307 -15.84 7.00 1.76
CA ILE A 307 -15.07 5.91 2.36
C ILE A 307 -16.04 5.14 3.26
N PHE A 308 -16.35 3.90 2.90
CA PHE A 308 -17.21 3.06 3.71
C PHE A 308 -16.46 2.58 4.96
N ASP A 309 -17.18 2.34 6.06
CA ASP A 309 -16.61 1.69 7.24
C ASP A 309 -16.30 0.20 7.01
N LEU A 310 -17.02 -0.42 6.07
CA LEU A 310 -16.84 -1.80 5.64
C LEU A 310 -15.70 -1.95 4.62
N CYS A 311 -14.64 -2.66 5.04
CA CYS A 311 -13.37 -2.70 4.33
C CYS A 311 -13.46 -3.36 2.95
N GLY A 312 -14.17 -4.48 2.85
CA GLY A 312 -14.34 -5.19 1.58
C GLY A 312 -15.06 -4.35 0.52
N ARG A 313 -15.96 -3.45 0.92
CA ARG A 313 -16.66 -2.55 0.01
C ARG A 313 -15.71 -1.50 -0.59
N ASN A 314 -14.79 -0.95 0.21
CA ASN A 314 -13.75 -0.05 -0.31
C ASN A 314 -12.80 -0.80 -1.26
N THR A 315 -12.35 -1.99 -0.86
CA THR A 315 -11.39 -2.77 -1.65
C THR A 315 -11.96 -3.18 -3.01
N ILE A 316 -13.19 -3.69 -3.06
CA ILE A 316 -13.78 -4.15 -4.33
C ILE A 316 -14.05 -2.99 -5.29
N LYS A 317 -14.55 -1.87 -4.77
CA LYS A 317 -14.78 -0.64 -5.53
C LYS A 317 -13.48 -0.10 -6.13
N SER A 318 -12.38 -0.14 -5.37
CA SER A 318 -11.05 0.22 -5.88
C SER A 318 -10.61 -0.72 -7.01
N ARG A 319 -10.78 -2.04 -6.85
CA ARG A 319 -10.41 -3.03 -7.89
C ARG A 319 -11.22 -2.90 -9.17
N PHE A 320 -12.52 -2.58 -9.08
CA PHE A 320 -13.35 -2.32 -10.26
C PHE A 320 -12.84 -1.17 -11.12
N ARG A 321 -12.33 -0.10 -10.48
CA ARG A 321 -11.77 1.05 -11.21
C ARG A 321 -10.38 0.78 -11.75
N ALA A 322 -9.51 0.18 -10.94
CA ALA A 322 -8.11 -0.04 -11.31
C ALA A 322 -7.95 -1.09 -12.41
N HIS A 323 -8.85 -2.08 -12.47
CA HIS A 323 -8.79 -3.19 -13.43
C HIS A 323 -10.12 -3.32 -14.20
N PRO A 324 -10.44 -2.38 -15.10
CA PRO A 324 -11.72 -2.39 -15.82
C PRO A 324 -11.87 -3.62 -16.72
N GLU A 325 -10.78 -4.15 -17.28
CA GLU A 325 -10.81 -5.33 -18.16
C GLU A 325 -11.11 -6.63 -17.41
N THR A 326 -10.41 -6.90 -16.29
CA THR A 326 -10.72 -8.03 -15.40
C THR A 326 -12.16 -7.92 -14.89
N THR A 327 -12.60 -6.70 -14.54
CA THR A 327 -13.97 -6.45 -14.08
C THR A 327 -15.00 -6.75 -15.17
N ALA A 328 -14.78 -6.27 -16.40
CA ALA A 328 -15.67 -6.57 -17.51
C ALA A 328 -15.74 -8.08 -17.81
N ARG A 329 -14.64 -8.80 -17.63
CA ARG A 329 -14.56 -10.24 -17.91
C ARG A 329 -15.27 -11.11 -16.88
N TYR A 330 -15.16 -10.78 -15.60
CA TYR A 330 -15.61 -11.67 -14.52
C TYR A 330 -16.74 -11.09 -13.65
N HIS A 331 -16.84 -9.77 -13.52
CA HIS A 331 -17.62 -9.12 -12.45
C HIS A 331 -18.48 -7.95 -12.94
N ALA A 332 -18.80 -7.87 -14.23
CA ALA A 332 -19.51 -6.74 -14.82
C ALA A 332 -20.88 -6.47 -14.15
N GLU A 333 -21.65 -7.52 -13.89
CA GLU A 333 -22.96 -7.42 -13.22
C GLU A 333 -22.83 -6.95 -11.77
N LEU A 334 -21.80 -7.45 -11.06
CA LEU A 334 -21.54 -7.06 -9.67
C LEU A 334 -21.04 -5.62 -9.58
N ALA A 335 -20.20 -5.19 -10.51
CA ALA A 335 -19.75 -3.80 -10.59
C ALA A 335 -20.93 -2.84 -10.83
N ALA A 336 -21.86 -3.22 -11.71
CA ALA A 336 -23.06 -2.43 -11.97
C ALA A 336 -24.02 -2.38 -10.77
N SER A 337 -24.08 -3.41 -9.91
CA SER A 337 -24.95 -3.42 -8.74
C SER A 337 -24.39 -2.67 -7.53
N LEU A 338 -23.08 -2.44 -7.51
CA LEU A 338 -22.36 -1.74 -6.42
C LEU A 338 -21.93 -0.30 -6.76
N ALA A 339 -22.05 0.11 -8.03
CA ALA A 339 -21.85 1.48 -8.50
C ALA A 339 -22.98 2.40 -8.02
#